data_AF-A0A9Q1HA92-F1
#
_entry.id   AF-A0A9Q1HA92-F1
#
_cell.length_a   1.000
_cell.length_b   1.000
_cell.length_c   1.000
_cell.angle_alpha   90.00
_cell.angle_beta   90.00
_cell.angle_gamma   90.00
#
_symmetry.space_group_name_H-M   'P 1'
#
loop_
_entity.id
_entity.type
_entity.pdbx_description
1 polymer ?
#
loop_
_entity_poly.entity_id
_entity_poly.type
_entity_poly.pdbx_seq_one_letter_code
_entity_poly.pdbx_strand_id
1 'polypeptide(L)'
;MDRSHQGQALAGTNFVAIDQIWKDHIKYEIDASRKWPAEWGFLRTSYKDLVKDDFQKREAKKIELPPPLTLPPITPISRYITVLPSPKPVPQTTSRQIGWRSSQPHLSLECYGKYARPKGGLVKQLNWPPEGVN
;
A
#
# COMPACT_ATOMS: atom_id res chain seq x y z
N MET A 1 54.23 14.88 -34.29
CA MET A 1 53.68 14.21 -35.49
C MET A 1 52.43 13.50 -35.01
N ASP A 2 51.30 14.19 -35.10
CA ASP A 2 50.11 13.97 -34.28
C ASP A 2 48.95 13.45 -35.15
N ARG A 3 48.32 12.35 -34.70
CA ARG A 3 47.02 11.76 -35.11
C ARG A 3 46.95 11.18 -36.54
N SER A 4 46.32 10.03 -36.78
CA SER A 4 44.95 9.72 -36.36
C SER A 4 44.69 8.21 -36.47
N HIS A 5 44.25 7.59 -35.38
CA HIS A 5 43.54 6.31 -35.45
C HIS A 5 42.17 6.57 -36.09
N GLN A 6 42.05 6.33 -37.39
CA GLN A 6 40.75 6.20 -38.03
C GLN A 6 40.10 4.93 -37.47
N GLY A 7 39.09 5.12 -36.61
CA GLY A 7 38.26 4.04 -36.12
C GLY A 7 37.62 3.30 -37.29
N GLN A 8 37.74 1.97 -37.27
CA GLN A 8 37.02 1.08 -38.18
C GLN A 8 35.52 1.38 -38.09
N ALA A 9 34.97 1.98 -39.15
CA ALA A 9 33.53 1.92 -39.38
C ALA A 9 33.17 0.44 -39.60
N LEU A 10 32.38 -0.13 -38.68
CA LEU A 10 31.85 -1.49 -38.77
C LEU A 10 31.25 -1.71 -40.17
N ALA A 11 31.96 -2.47 -41.00
CA ALA A 11 31.53 -2.89 -42.32
C ALA A 11 30.31 -3.81 -42.18
N GLY A 12 29.11 -3.23 -42.18
CA GLY A 12 27.90 -4.06 -42.02
C GLY A 12 26.56 -3.34 -41.94
N THR A 13 26.45 -2.04 -42.20
CA THR A 13 25.14 -1.38 -42.26
C THR A 13 25.08 -0.46 -43.46
N ASN A 14 24.16 -0.77 -44.38
CA ASN A 14 23.87 0.07 -45.54
C ASN A 14 23.37 1.43 -45.03
N PHE A 15 24.07 2.52 -45.33
CA PHE A 15 23.68 3.87 -44.89
C PHE A 15 22.26 4.25 -45.33
N VAL A 16 21.78 3.69 -46.45
CA VAL A 16 20.40 3.83 -46.93
C VAL A 16 19.42 3.14 -45.98
N ALA A 17 19.77 1.95 -45.46
CA ALA A 17 18.95 1.25 -44.50
C ALA A 17 18.89 1.99 -43.15
N ILE A 18 20.01 2.57 -42.70
CA ILE A 18 20.05 3.40 -41.50
C ILE A 18 19.17 4.65 -41.66
N ASP A 19 19.29 5.35 -42.79
CA ASP A 19 18.47 6.52 -43.10
C ASP A 19 16.97 6.17 -43.15
N GLN A 20 16.62 5.02 -43.73
CA GLN A 20 15.24 4.55 -43.77
C GLN A 20 14.69 4.23 -42.37
N ILE A 21 15.49 3.56 -41.52
CA ILE A 21 15.12 3.30 -40.11
C ILE A 21 14.86 4.61 -39.37
N TRP A 22 15.72 5.61 -39.56
CA TRP A 22 15.56 6.92 -38.93
C TRP A 22 14.27 7.62 -39.39
N LYS A 23 14.00 7.62 -40.70
CA LYS A 23 12.76 8.17 -41.27
C LYS A 23 11.52 7.49 -40.71
N ASP A 24 11.54 6.17 -40.59
CA ASP A 24 10.41 5.43 -40.06
C ASP A 24 10.22 5.67 -38.57
N HIS A 25 11.31 5.81 -37.80
CA HIS A 25 11.25 6.20 -36.39
C HIS A 25 10.53 7.54 -36.19
N ILE A 26 10.89 8.55 -36.99
CA ILE A 26 10.25 9.88 -36.94
C ILE A 26 8.77 9.78 -37.29
N LYS A 27 8.40 9.02 -38.32
CA LYS A 27 6.99 8.82 -38.67
C LYS A 27 6.21 8.18 -37.52
N TYR A 28 6.75 7.13 -36.90
CA TYR A 28 6.11 6.48 -35.77
C TYR A 28 6.00 7.39 -34.56
N GLU A 29 7.01 8.22 -34.28
CA GLU A 29 6.95 9.21 -33.21
C GLU A 29 5.85 10.23 -33.44
N ILE A 30 5.74 10.77 -34.67
CA ILE A 30 4.68 11.69 -35.05
C ILE A 30 3.31 11.02 -34.92
N ASP A 31 3.15 9.81 -35.43
CA ASP A 31 1.87 9.10 -35.37
C ASP A 31 1.47 8.72 -33.94
N ALA A 32 2.44 8.29 -33.13
CA ALA A 32 2.24 8.04 -31.71
C ALA A 32 1.83 9.33 -30.99
N SER A 33 2.52 10.45 -31.23
CA SER A 33 2.18 11.74 -30.62
C SER A 33 0.78 12.23 -30.99
N ARG A 34 0.30 11.92 -32.22
CA ARG A 34 -1.04 12.27 -32.68
C ARG A 34 -2.13 11.38 -32.08
N LYS A 35 -1.86 10.09 -31.92
CA LYS A 35 -2.78 9.11 -31.31
C LYS A 35 -2.84 9.22 -29.78
N TRP A 36 -1.74 9.65 -29.16
CA TRP A 36 -1.59 9.69 -27.71
C TRP A 36 -2.69 10.48 -26.97
N PRO A 37 -3.13 11.68 -27.41
CA PRO A 37 -4.22 12.40 -26.74
C PRO A 37 -5.57 11.67 -26.79
N ALA A 38 -5.84 10.89 -27.84
CA ALA A 38 -7.09 10.15 -27.96
C ALA A 38 -7.10 8.90 -27.09
N GLU A 39 -6.00 8.13 -27.09
CA GLU A 39 -5.90 6.90 -26.31
C GLU A 39 -5.58 7.15 -24.84
N TRP A 40 -4.72 8.12 -24.54
CA TRP A 40 -4.14 8.36 -23.22
C TRP A 40 -4.47 9.74 -22.64
N GLY A 41 -5.29 10.55 -23.32
CA GLY A 41 -5.69 11.87 -22.85
C GLY A 41 -6.39 11.84 -21.49
N PHE A 42 -7.04 10.73 -21.14
CA PHE A 42 -7.68 10.54 -19.84
C PHE A 42 -6.70 10.59 -18.65
N LEU A 43 -5.39 10.36 -18.89
CA LEU A 43 -4.36 10.51 -17.85
C LEU A 43 -4.14 11.96 -17.43
N ARG A 44 -4.57 12.94 -18.25
CA ARG A 44 -4.51 14.36 -17.91
C ARG A 44 -5.72 14.81 -17.07
N THR A 45 -6.83 14.10 -17.14
CA THR A 45 -8.06 14.44 -16.42
C THR A 45 -8.05 13.92 -14.99
N SER A 46 -8.73 14.62 -14.07
CA SER A 46 -8.89 14.15 -12.70
C SER A 46 -9.78 12.92 -12.65
N TYR A 47 -9.47 11.96 -11.78
CA TYR A 47 -10.33 10.80 -11.51
C TYR A 47 -11.78 11.21 -11.22
N LYS A 48 -11.97 12.32 -10.50
CA LYS A 48 -13.32 12.82 -10.19
C LYS A 48 -14.13 13.15 -11.42
N ASP A 49 -13.50 13.61 -12.51
CA ASP A 49 -14.16 14.00 -13.76
C ASP A 49 -14.54 12.77 -14.58
N LEU A 50 -13.69 11.73 -14.57
CA LEU A 50 -13.94 10.47 -15.28
C LEU A 50 -15.14 9.70 -14.75
N VAL A 51 -15.48 9.86 -13.46
CA VAL A 51 -16.49 9.04 -12.79
C VAL A 51 -17.73 9.84 -12.39
N LYS A 52 -17.89 11.08 -12.88
CA LYS A 52 -19.09 11.90 -12.59
C LYS A 52 -20.37 11.27 -13.13
N ASP A 53 -20.27 10.65 -14.31
CA ASP A 53 -21.43 10.11 -15.01
C ASP A 53 -21.87 8.76 -14.41
N ASP A 54 -20.92 7.97 -13.89
CA ASP A 54 -21.23 6.72 -13.17
C ASP A 54 -21.87 6.98 -11.80
N PHE A 55 -21.49 8.07 -11.14
CA PHE A 55 -22.00 8.47 -9.83
C PHE A 55 -22.92 9.68 -9.89
N GLN A 56 -23.83 9.71 -10.87
CA GLN A 56 -24.91 10.70 -10.88
C GLN A 56 -25.64 10.68 -9.54
N LYS A 57 -25.50 11.78 -8.80
CA LYS A 57 -26.09 11.92 -7.47
C LYS A 57 -27.60 11.98 -7.64
N ARG A 58 -28.24 10.81 -7.52
CA ARG A 58 -29.71 10.73 -7.50
C ARG A 58 -30.17 11.61 -6.35
N GLU A 59 -30.94 12.64 -6.67
CA GLU A 59 -31.60 13.43 -5.65
C GLU A 59 -32.52 12.50 -4.86
N ALA A 60 -32.13 12.19 -3.63
CA ALA A 60 -32.95 11.39 -2.74
C ALA A 60 -34.18 12.24 -2.44
N LYS A 61 -35.27 12.02 -3.18
CA LYS A 61 -36.58 12.59 -2.87
C LYS A 61 -36.91 12.15 -1.45
N LYS A 62 -36.99 13.12 -0.54
CA LYS A 62 -37.41 12.86 0.83
C LYS A 62 -38.87 12.43 0.77
N ILE A 63 -39.11 11.13 0.87
CA ILE A 63 -40.45 10.57 0.92
C ILE A 63 -41.08 11.07 2.22
N GLU A 64 -42.17 11.82 2.12
CA GLU A 64 -42.97 12.18 3.28
C GLU A 64 -43.69 10.91 3.75
N LEU A 65 -43.23 10.37 4.88
CA LEU A 65 -43.83 9.18 5.48
C LEU A 65 -45.15 9.57 6.15
N PRO A 66 -46.25 8.83 5.91
CA PRO A 66 -47.51 9.08 6.60
C PRO A 66 -47.34 8.88 8.12
N PRO A 67 -48.14 9.58 8.97
CA PRO A 67 -47.96 9.60 10.43
C PRO A 67 -47.84 8.22 11.09
N PRO A 68 -48.59 7.17 10.70
CA PRO A 68 -48.45 5.83 11.29
C PRO A 68 -47.10 5.16 11.04
N LEU A 69 -46.35 5.62 10.03
CA LEU A 69 -45.01 5.12 9.68
C LEU A 69 -43.88 6.00 10.22
N THR A 70 -44.21 7.05 10.99
CA THR A 70 -43.21 7.91 11.62
C THR A 70 -42.77 7.31 12.95
N LEU A 71 -41.46 7.20 13.13
CA LEU A 71 -40.89 6.80 14.42
C LEU A 71 -41.07 7.95 15.43
N PRO A 72 -41.29 7.64 16.71
CA PRO A 72 -41.24 8.65 17.76
C PRO A 72 -39.86 9.35 17.75
N PRO A 73 -39.78 10.61 18.19
CA PRO A 73 -38.52 11.34 18.24
C PRO A 73 -37.49 10.55 19.05
N ILE A 74 -36.28 10.43 18.50
CA ILE A 74 -35.18 9.71 19.15
C ILE A 74 -34.91 10.38 20.49
N THR A 75 -35.29 9.71 21.57
CA THR A 75 -34.85 10.08 22.91
C THR A 75 -33.35 9.81 23.03
N PRO A 76 -32.55 10.70 23.64
CA PRO A 76 -31.12 10.50 23.76
C PRO A 76 -30.84 9.20 24.52
N ILE A 77 -30.00 8.36 23.93
CA ILE A 77 -29.73 7.00 24.42
C ILE A 77 -29.16 6.98 25.85
N SER A 78 -28.56 8.09 26.27
CA SER A 78 -28.11 8.35 27.65
C SER A 78 -29.20 8.18 28.71
N ARG A 79 -30.49 8.26 28.36
CA ARG A 79 -31.59 8.00 29.31
C ARG A 79 -31.68 6.54 29.74
N TYR A 80 -31.25 5.62 28.88
CA TYR A 80 -31.39 4.18 29.10
C TYR A 80 -30.06 3.46 29.25
N ILE A 81 -28.97 4.04 28.73
CA ILE A 81 -27.62 3.49 28.82
C ILE A 81 -26.77 4.39 29.71
N THR A 82 -26.51 3.94 30.93
CA THR A 82 -25.50 4.54 31.81
C THR A 82 -24.15 3.88 31.54
N VAL A 83 -23.24 4.62 30.92
CA VAL A 83 -21.86 4.13 30.72
C VAL A 83 -21.13 4.29 32.04
N LEU A 84 -21.03 3.20 32.80
CA LEU A 84 -20.18 3.15 33.97
C LEU A 84 -18.70 3.20 33.56
N PRO A 85 -17.82 3.79 34.38
CA PRO A 85 -16.39 3.78 34.10
C PRO A 85 -15.89 2.33 33.99
N SER A 86 -14.92 2.11 33.09
CA SER A 86 -14.29 0.80 32.95
C SER A 86 -13.71 0.34 34.30
N PRO A 87 -13.93 -0.93 34.69
CA PRO A 87 -13.41 -1.46 35.95
C PRO A 87 -11.87 -1.51 35.98
N LYS A 88 -11.23 -1.47 34.81
CA LYS A 88 -9.76 -1.38 34.68
C LYS A 88 -9.38 -0.08 33.99
N PRO A 89 -8.33 0.62 34.46
CA PRO A 89 -7.86 1.83 33.80
C PRO A 89 -7.45 1.50 32.37
N VAL A 90 -8.01 2.23 31.42
CA VAL A 90 -7.64 2.09 30.01
C VAL A 90 -6.22 2.65 29.82
N PRO A 91 -5.29 1.90 29.22
CA PRO A 91 -3.93 2.37 29.02
C PRO A 91 -3.91 3.54 28.03
N GLN A 92 -3.28 4.65 28.43
CA GLN A 92 -3.16 5.85 27.60
C GLN A 92 -2.07 5.76 26.52
N THR A 93 -1.11 4.84 26.68
CA THR A 93 0.01 4.69 25.75
C THR A 93 -0.01 3.34 25.07
N THR A 94 0.46 3.29 23.83
CA THR A 94 0.53 2.05 23.02
C THR A 94 1.35 0.98 23.72
N SER A 95 2.48 1.34 24.34
CA SER A 95 3.31 0.40 25.09
C SER A 95 2.56 -0.23 26.26
N ARG A 96 1.78 0.56 27.02
CA ARG A 96 0.91 0.05 28.08
C ARG A 96 -0.23 -0.81 27.54
N GLN A 97 -0.76 -0.49 26.36
CA GLN A 97 -1.79 -1.30 25.71
C GLN A 97 -1.24 -2.67 25.29
N ILE A 98 -0.03 -2.72 24.73
CA ILE A 98 0.66 -3.96 24.38
C ILE A 98 0.89 -4.80 25.65
N GLY A 99 1.45 -4.21 26.71
CA GLY A 99 1.64 -4.89 27.99
C GLY A 99 0.34 -5.38 28.64
N TRP A 100 -0.73 -4.60 28.53
CA TRP A 100 -2.04 -5.01 29.04
C TRP A 100 -2.60 -6.21 28.28
N ARG A 101 -2.45 -6.24 26.95
CA ARG A 101 -2.88 -7.38 26.13
C ARG A 101 -1.97 -8.61 26.33
N SER A 102 -0.67 -8.44 26.46
CA SER A 102 0.25 -9.56 26.72
C SER A 102 0.06 -10.18 28.10
N SER A 103 -0.43 -9.40 29.08
CA SER A 103 -0.74 -9.90 30.42
C SER A 103 -1.94 -10.85 30.49
N GLN A 104 -2.75 -10.92 29.43
CA GLN A 104 -3.96 -11.74 29.38
C GLN A 104 -3.65 -13.13 28.80
N PRO A 105 -3.71 -14.22 29.61
CA PRO A 105 -3.32 -15.56 29.15
C PRO A 105 -4.15 -16.07 27.97
N HIS A 106 -5.44 -15.71 27.92
CA HIS A 106 -6.37 -16.12 26.87
C HIS A 106 -6.08 -15.50 25.49
N LEU A 107 -5.30 -14.41 25.42
CA LEU A 107 -4.93 -13.81 24.14
C LEU A 107 -3.73 -14.53 23.49
N SER A 108 -3.00 -15.35 24.25
CA SER A 108 -1.88 -16.20 23.78
C SER A 108 -0.94 -15.49 22.80
N LEU A 109 -0.63 -14.21 23.07
CA LEU A 109 0.19 -13.37 22.18
C LEU A 109 1.67 -13.79 22.15
N GLU A 110 2.11 -14.58 23.12
CA GLU A 110 3.46 -15.13 23.15
C GLU A 110 3.50 -16.46 22.39
N CYS A 111 3.69 -16.41 21.07
CA CYS A 111 3.80 -17.62 20.22
C CYS A 111 4.91 -18.59 20.68
N TYR A 112 5.95 -18.07 21.34
CA TYR A 112 7.10 -18.87 21.82
C TYR A 112 7.06 -19.16 23.33
N GLY A 113 6.11 -18.56 24.05
CA GLY A 113 5.85 -18.72 25.48
C GLY A 113 7.08 -18.70 26.41
N LYS A 114 6.86 -19.13 27.66
CA LYS A 114 7.91 -19.43 28.66
C LYS A 114 8.68 -20.73 28.35
N TYR A 115 8.33 -21.42 27.27
CA TYR A 115 8.78 -22.77 26.96
C TYR A 115 9.94 -22.83 25.97
N ALA A 116 10.35 -21.70 25.40
CA ALA A 116 11.68 -21.57 24.81
C ALA A 116 12.72 -21.66 25.93
N ARG A 117 12.98 -22.88 26.41
CA ARG A 117 14.16 -23.15 27.24
C ARG A 117 15.34 -22.67 26.42
N PRO A 118 16.26 -21.85 26.99
CA PRO A 118 17.49 -21.54 26.28
C PRO A 118 18.11 -22.89 25.92
N LYS A 119 18.16 -23.20 24.63
CA LYS A 119 19.06 -24.22 24.11
C LYS A 119 20.42 -23.70 24.58
N GLY A 120 21.01 -24.34 25.59
CA GLY A 120 22.14 -23.78 26.34
C GLY A 120 23.23 -23.22 25.43
N GLY A 121 24.12 -22.37 25.96
CA GLY A 121 25.13 -21.70 25.14
C GLY A 121 25.85 -22.64 24.18
N LEU A 122 26.22 -22.14 23.00
CA LEU A 122 26.84 -22.89 21.88
C LEU A 122 27.95 -23.84 22.34
N VAL A 123 28.76 -23.42 23.31
CA VAL A 123 29.81 -24.20 23.98
C VAL A 123 29.28 -25.54 24.52
N LYS A 124 28.15 -25.52 25.22
CA LYS A 124 27.50 -26.71 25.79
C LYS A 124 26.84 -27.57 24.72
N GLN A 125 26.37 -26.99 23.62
CA GLN A 125 25.77 -27.76 22.52
C GLN A 125 26.81 -28.50 21.70
N LEU A 126 27.99 -27.89 21.53
CA LEU A 126 29.09 -28.43 20.74
C LEU A 126 30.11 -29.22 21.57
N ASN A 127 29.90 -29.36 22.89
CA ASN A 127 30.88 -29.94 23.82
C ASN A 127 32.29 -29.34 23.63
N TRP A 128 32.37 -28.03 23.44
CA TRP A 128 33.65 -27.38 23.16
C TRP A 128 34.55 -27.44 24.39
N PRO A 129 35.85 -27.79 24.26
CA PRO A 129 36.80 -27.71 25.36
C PRO A 129 36.88 -26.27 25.91
N PRO A 130 37.02 -26.08 27.23
CA PRO A 130 37.08 -24.75 27.84
C PRO A 130 38.25 -23.89 27.32
N GLU A 131 39.29 -24.53 26.79
CA GLU A 131 40.47 -23.91 26.17
C GLU A 131 40.16 -23.13 24.87
N GLY A 132 39.02 -23.41 24.22
CA GLY A 132 38.59 -22.76 22.99
C GLY A 132 37.74 -21.50 23.20
N VAL A 133 37.38 -21.18 24.44
CA VAL A 133 36.60 -20.00 24.81
C VAL A 133 37.52 -19.08 25.60
N ASN A 134 38.38 -18.36 24.89
CA ASN A 134 39.23 -17.30 25.43
C ASN A 134 38.46 -15.98 25.54
#